data_AF-A0A0A2JVL8-F1
#
_entry.id   AF-A0A0A2JVL8-F1
#
_cell.length_a   1.000
_cell.length_b   1.000
_cell.length_c   1.000
_cell.angle_alpha   90.00
_cell.angle_beta   90.00
_cell.angle_gamma   90.00
#
_symmetry.space_group_name_H-M   'P 1'
#
loop_
_entity.id
_entity.type
_entity.pdbx_description
1 polymer ?
#
loop_
_entity_poly.entity_id
_entity_poly.type
_entity_poly.pdbx_seq_one_letter_code
_entity_poly.pdbx_strand_id
1 'polypeptide(L)'
;MSQPIGPVFLHSCAAYGRYLQKGAAGELSLPPYEQAIDGSIIVRYGEVFCRIPGCEYGHIPISNTRALRNHLRNHGAMVARNPSGRISQGVQDAAVAWFQALFPENEPRDEGAHQDNEGEGQHNEGEK
;
A
#
# COMPACT_ATOMS: atom_id res chain seq x y z
N MET A 1 -13.03 6.93 -20.90
CA MET A 1 -12.18 5.95 -20.21
C MET A 1 -11.71 6.61 -18.92
N SER A 2 -12.28 6.26 -17.78
CA SER A 2 -11.89 6.85 -16.49
C SER A 2 -10.46 6.43 -16.17
N GLN A 3 -9.60 7.40 -15.83
CA GLN A 3 -8.23 7.10 -15.41
C GLN A 3 -8.29 6.19 -14.17
N PRO A 4 -7.44 5.16 -14.08
CA PRO A 4 -7.37 4.34 -12.89
C PRO A 4 -7.02 5.21 -11.68
N ILE A 5 -7.79 5.06 -10.61
CA ILE A 5 -7.56 5.77 -9.34
C ILE A 5 -6.33 5.15 -8.70
N GLY A 6 -5.32 5.98 -8.39
CA GLY A 6 -4.14 5.58 -7.63
C GLY A 6 -2.82 5.49 -8.42
N PRO A 7 -1.74 5.09 -7.73
CA PRO A 7 -0.42 4.83 -8.33
C PRO A 7 -0.42 3.66 -9.32
N VAL A 8 0.36 3.80 -10.40
CA VAL A 8 0.47 2.79 -11.47
C VAL A 8 0.90 1.41 -10.96
N PHE A 9 1.81 1.34 -9.97
CA PHE A 9 2.30 0.07 -9.43
C PHE A 9 1.21 -0.74 -8.71
N LEU A 10 0.07 -0.13 -8.36
CA LEU A 10 -1.06 -0.83 -7.74
C LEU A 10 -2.09 -1.32 -8.75
N HIS A 11 -2.00 -0.96 -10.03
CA HIS A 11 -2.98 -1.37 -11.03
C HIS A 11 -2.99 -2.89 -11.27
N SER A 12 -1.84 -3.55 -11.10
CA SER A 12 -1.72 -5.01 -11.17
C SER A 12 -2.04 -5.72 -9.85
N CYS A 13 -2.29 -4.98 -8.76
CA CYS A 13 -2.59 -5.55 -7.46
C CYS A 13 -4.08 -5.87 -7.34
N ALA A 14 -4.45 -7.16 -7.38
CA ALA A 14 -5.85 -7.59 -7.22
C ALA A 14 -6.48 -7.13 -5.90
N ALA A 15 -5.69 -7.12 -4.81
CA ALA A 15 -6.12 -6.61 -3.51
C ALA A 15 -6.47 -5.11 -3.56
N TYR A 16 -5.75 -4.32 -4.37
CA TYR A 16 -6.08 -2.91 -4.58
C TYR A 16 -7.41 -2.74 -5.32
N GLY A 17 -7.68 -3.57 -6.33
CA GLY A 17 -8.99 -3.60 -7.00
C GLY A 17 -10.13 -3.91 -6.02
N ARG A 18 -9.95 -4.93 -5.16
CA ARG A 18 -10.92 -5.29 -4.11
C ARG A 18 -11.11 -4.16 -3.10
N TYR A 19 -10.02 -3.49 -2.70
CA TYR A 19 -10.05 -2.31 -1.83
C TYR A 19 -10.94 -1.20 -2.42
N LEU A 20 -10.78 -0.85 -3.70
CA LEU A 20 -11.60 0.17 -4.34
C LEU A 20 -13.08 -0.25 -4.42
N GLN A 21 -13.34 -1.50 -4.80
CA GLN A 21 -14.70 -2.03 -4.95
C GLN A 21 -15.43 -2.10 -3.60
N LYS A 22 -14.85 -2.76 -2.60
CA LYS A 22 -15.45 -2.93 -1.27
C LYS A 22 -15.52 -1.62 -0.50
N GLY A 23 -14.53 -0.74 -0.66
CA GLY A 23 -14.55 0.60 -0.07
C GLY A 23 -15.71 1.44 -0.62
N ALA A 24 -15.91 1.43 -1.94
CA ALA A 24 -17.03 2.12 -2.57
C ALA A 24 -18.40 1.56 -2.16
N ALA A 25 -18.48 0.26 -1.88
CA ALA A 25 -19.68 -0.40 -1.37
C ALA A 25 -19.93 -0.15 0.13
N GLY A 26 -18.98 0.44 0.87
CA GLY A 26 -19.06 0.58 2.33
C GLY A 26 -18.90 -0.74 3.09
N GLU A 27 -18.44 -1.80 2.43
CA GLU A 27 -18.22 -3.14 3.01
C GLU A 27 -16.80 -3.33 3.53
N LEU A 28 -15.93 -2.34 3.35
CA LEU A 28 -14.52 -2.43 3.72
C LEU A 28 -14.30 -1.97 5.16
N SER A 29 -13.85 -2.88 6.01
CA SER A 29 -13.35 -2.55 7.34
C SER A 29 -11.88 -2.16 7.25
N LEU A 30 -11.59 -0.86 7.41
CA LEU A 30 -10.22 -0.36 7.41
C LEU A 30 -9.65 -0.29 8.83
N PRO A 31 -8.38 -0.70 9.04
CA PRO A 31 -7.73 -0.51 10.33
C PRO A 31 -7.60 0.99 10.64
N PRO A 32 -7.46 1.36 11.92
CA PRO A 32 -7.17 2.74 12.31
C PRO A 32 -5.91 3.26 11.62
N TYR A 33 -5.78 4.58 11.52
CA TYR A 33 -4.58 5.20 10.97
C TYR A 33 -3.36 4.87 11.83
N GLU A 34 -2.29 4.41 11.17
CA GLU A 34 -0.97 4.34 11.79
C GLU A 34 -0.46 5.78 12.02
N GLN A 35 0.22 5.99 13.14
CA GLN A 35 0.77 7.28 13.51
C GLN A 35 2.29 7.19 13.59
N ALA A 36 2.97 8.23 13.13
CA ALA A 36 4.40 8.40 13.34
C ALA A 36 4.67 8.81 14.80
N ILE A 37 5.94 8.90 15.17
CA ILE A 37 6.40 9.22 16.54
C ILE A 37 5.88 10.58 17.00
N ASP A 38 5.71 11.53 16.08
CA ASP A 38 5.16 12.86 16.34
C ASP A 38 3.63 12.90 16.41
N GLY A 39 2.94 11.76 16.32
CA GLY A 39 1.49 11.67 16.28
C GLY A 39 0.88 12.02 14.92
N SER A 40 1.71 12.23 13.88
CA SER A 40 1.19 12.50 12.53
C SER A 40 0.66 11.22 11.87
N ILE A 41 -0.50 11.31 11.21
CA ILE A 41 -1.13 10.21 10.49
C ILE A 41 -0.28 9.82 9.27
N ILE A 42 0.05 8.54 9.19
CA ILE A 42 0.71 7.93 8.05
C ILE A 42 -0.38 7.45 7.08
N VAL A 43 -0.44 8.11 5.92
CA VAL A 43 -1.29 7.68 4.79
C VAL A 43 -0.42 6.92 3.80
N ARG A 44 -0.75 5.65 3.54
CA ARG A 44 -0.05 4.78 2.60
C ARG A 44 -0.34 5.20 1.16
N TYR A 45 0.59 4.91 0.25
CA TYR A 45 0.39 5.19 -1.17
C TYR A 45 -0.77 4.35 -1.73
N GLY A 46 -1.65 4.99 -2.50
CA GLY A 46 -2.83 4.34 -3.09
C GLY A 46 -4.11 4.49 -2.30
N GLU A 47 -4.02 4.89 -1.03
CA GLU A 47 -5.22 5.16 -0.24
C GLU A 47 -6.05 6.31 -0.78
N VAL A 48 -7.37 6.12 -0.77
CA VAL A 48 -8.36 7.09 -1.26
C VAL A 48 -9.61 7.24 -0.39
N PHE A 49 -9.83 6.37 0.60
CA PHE A 49 -10.95 6.50 1.53
C PHE A 49 -10.53 7.18 2.83
N CYS A 50 -11.37 8.09 3.32
CA CYS A 50 -11.20 8.68 4.64
C CYS A 50 -11.60 7.67 5.72
N ARG A 51 -10.88 7.61 6.83
CA ARG A 51 -11.22 6.70 7.95
C ARG A 51 -11.72 7.45 9.19
N ILE A 52 -11.90 8.76 9.10
CA ILE A 52 -12.46 9.55 10.19
C ILE A 52 -13.95 9.22 10.29
N PRO A 53 -14.45 8.84 11.48
CA PRO A 53 -15.84 8.45 11.66
C PRO A 53 -16.77 9.62 11.31
N GLY A 54 -17.84 9.31 10.56
CA GLY A 54 -18.82 10.31 10.12
C GLY A 54 -18.41 11.13 8.88
N CYS A 55 -17.26 10.85 8.27
CA CYS A 55 -16.88 11.49 7.01
C CYS A 55 -17.60 10.84 5.81
N GLU A 56 -18.14 11.67 4.91
CA GLU A 56 -18.76 11.23 3.65
C GLU A 56 -17.79 10.46 2.75
N TYR A 57 -16.50 10.82 2.79
CA TYR A 57 -15.44 10.14 2.04
C TYR A 57 -15.01 8.81 2.68
N GLY A 58 -15.76 8.32 3.67
CA GLY A 58 -15.60 6.98 4.24
C GLY A 58 -15.78 5.85 3.22
N HIS A 59 -16.68 6.06 2.27
CA HIS A 59 -17.02 5.12 1.20
C HIS A 59 -17.00 5.77 -0.19
N ILE A 60 -16.67 7.06 -0.28
CA ILE A 60 -16.51 7.76 -1.56
C ILE A 60 -15.02 7.92 -1.83
N PRO A 61 -14.48 7.32 -2.92
CA PRO A 61 -13.05 7.38 -3.19
C PRO A 61 -12.65 8.81 -3.58
N ILE A 62 -11.68 9.35 -2.85
CA ILE A 62 -11.02 10.61 -3.19
C ILE A 62 -10.07 10.38 -4.40
N SER A 63 -9.89 11.37 -5.26
CA SER A 63 -9.20 11.21 -6.55
C SER A 63 -7.80 10.61 -6.47
N ASN A 64 -7.05 10.88 -5.40
CA ASN A 64 -5.72 10.31 -5.15
C ASN A 64 -5.29 10.51 -3.69
N THR A 65 -4.21 9.82 -3.29
CA THR A 65 -3.64 9.91 -1.93
C THR A 65 -3.25 11.32 -1.52
N ARG A 66 -2.77 12.18 -2.44
CA ARG A 66 -2.42 13.57 -2.11
C ARG A 66 -3.67 14.37 -1.71
N ALA A 67 -4.77 14.18 -2.44
CA ALA A 67 -6.05 14.78 -2.12
C ALA A 67 -6.61 14.24 -0.79
N LEU A 68 -6.49 12.93 -0.52
CA LEU A 68 -6.85 12.35 0.78
C LEU A 68 -6.05 12.98 1.93
N ARG A 69 -4.74 13.17 1.78
CA ARG A 69 -3.93 13.87 2.80
C ARG A 69 -4.43 15.29 3.05
N ASN A 70 -4.80 16.01 1.99
CA ASN A 70 -5.32 17.37 2.14
C ASN A 70 -6.69 17.36 2.84
N HIS A 71 -7.54 16.41 2.46
CA HIS A 71 -8.84 16.19 3.10
C HIS A 71 -8.69 15.88 4.61
N LEU A 72 -7.73 15.05 5.00
CA LEU A 72 -7.47 14.77 6.42
C LEU A 72 -7.03 16.02 7.20
N ARG A 73 -6.29 16.94 6.57
CA ARG A 73 -5.95 18.24 7.21
C ARG A 73 -7.19 19.10 7.45
N ASN A 74 -8.23 18.99 6.62
CA ASN A 74 -9.51 19.67 6.85
C ASN A 74 -10.27 19.11 8.06
N HIS A 75 -10.00 17.86 8.45
CA HIS A 75 -10.45 17.31 9.74
C HIS A 75 -9.61 17.79 10.93
N GLY A 76 -8.59 18.63 10.71
CA GLY A 76 -7.64 19.04 11.74
C GLY A 76 -6.56 18.00 12.05
N ALA A 77 -6.48 16.91 11.28
CA ALA A 77 -5.48 15.89 11.49
C ALA A 77 -4.09 16.35 11.01
N MET A 78 -3.07 16.08 11.83
CA MET A 78 -1.68 16.22 11.39
C MET A 78 -1.32 15.02 10.52
N VAL A 79 -0.87 15.27 9.29
CA VAL A 79 -0.56 14.21 8.32
C VAL A 79 0.95 14.21 8.04
N ALA A 80 1.57 13.04 8.14
CA ALA A 80 3.01 12.87 7.92
C ALA A 80 3.42 13.43 6.54
N ARG A 81 4.65 13.88 6.38
CA ARG A 81 5.17 14.22 5.04
C ARG A 81 5.59 12.96 4.31
N ASN A 82 5.29 12.87 3.02
CA ASN A 82 5.91 11.84 2.18
C ASN A 82 7.32 12.28 1.79
N PRO A 83 8.26 11.34 1.70
CA PRO A 83 9.55 11.60 1.10
C PRO A 83 9.35 12.12 -0.33
N SER A 84 10.06 13.19 -0.67
CA SER A 84 10.02 13.75 -2.02
C SER A 84 10.83 12.86 -2.96
N GLY A 85 10.37 12.73 -4.22
CA GLY A 85 11.08 11.97 -5.25
C GLY A 85 10.40 10.66 -5.64
N ARG A 86 11.15 9.80 -6.33
CA ARG A 86 10.65 8.50 -6.78
C ARG A 86 10.40 7.59 -5.58
N ILE A 87 9.27 6.89 -5.59
CA ILE A 87 8.93 5.89 -4.58
C ILE A 87 9.87 4.69 -4.75
N SER A 88 10.65 4.38 -3.71
CA SER A 88 11.53 3.20 -3.69
C SER A 88 10.73 1.90 -3.78
N GLN A 89 11.33 0.84 -4.33
CA GLN A 89 10.68 -0.46 -4.48
C GLN A 89 10.13 -0.98 -3.15
N GLY A 90 10.92 -0.96 -2.08
CA GLY A 90 10.46 -1.40 -0.75
C GLY A 90 9.26 -0.61 -0.19
N VAL A 91 9.05 0.65 -0.62
CA VAL A 91 7.86 1.42 -0.24
C VAL A 91 6.64 0.99 -1.08
N GLN A 92 6.85 0.62 -2.34
CA GLN A 92 5.81 0.05 -3.19
C GLN A 92 5.38 -1.33 -2.65
N ASP A 93 6.34 -2.19 -2.31
CA ASP A 93 6.08 -3.52 -1.75
C ASP A 93 5.35 -3.43 -0.41
N ALA A 94 5.74 -2.50 0.46
CA ALA A 94 5.05 -2.27 1.73
C ALA A 94 3.60 -1.79 1.52
N ALA A 95 3.33 -0.99 0.49
CA ALA A 95 1.98 -0.58 0.15
C ALA A 95 1.16 -1.77 -0.38
N VAL A 96 1.72 -2.59 -1.28
CA VAL A 96 1.08 -3.81 -1.80
C VAL A 96 0.75 -4.78 -0.66
N ALA A 97 1.72 -5.06 0.22
CA ALA A 97 1.55 -5.93 1.37
C ALA A 97 0.44 -5.42 2.30
N TRP A 98 0.34 -4.11 2.49
CA TRP A 98 -0.74 -3.51 3.28
C TRP A 98 -2.12 -3.77 2.66
N PHE A 99 -2.29 -3.61 1.34
CA PHE A 99 -3.56 -3.93 0.68
C PHE A 99 -3.89 -5.43 0.73
N GLN A 100 -2.90 -6.30 0.57
CA GLN A 100 -3.08 -7.75 0.69
C GLN A 100 -3.53 -8.14 2.11
N ALA A 101 -2.96 -7.52 3.14
CA ALA A 101 -3.31 -7.78 4.54
C ALA A 101 -4.77 -7.42 4.89
N LEU A 102 -5.46 -6.59 4.09
CA LEU A 102 -6.89 -6.33 4.26
C LEU A 102 -7.76 -7.53 3.88
N PHE A 103 -7.24 -8.48 3.11
CA PHE A 103 -7.98 -9.61 2.56
C PHE A 103 -7.25 -10.94 2.79
N PRO A 104 -7.09 -11.38 4.06
CA PRO A 104 -6.32 -12.58 4.40
C PRO A 104 -6.89 -13.89 3.83
N GLU A 105 -8.17 -13.91 3.44
CA GLU A 105 -8.87 -15.11 2.95
C GLU A 105 -8.69 -15.39 1.44
N ASN A 106 -8.01 -14.52 0.67
CA ASN A 106 -7.98 -14.66 -0.79
C ASN A 106 -6.57 -14.45 -1.41
N GLU A 107 -5.84 -15.57 -1.51
CA GLU A 107 -4.81 -15.95 -2.50
C GLU A 107 -3.36 -16.19 -2.00
N PRO A 108 -2.69 -17.23 -2.54
CA PRO A 108 -1.35 -17.63 -2.16
C PRO A 108 -0.33 -16.54 -2.47
N ARG A 109 0.60 -16.36 -1.53
CA ARG A 109 1.78 -15.52 -1.65
C ARG A 109 2.56 -15.97 -2.89
N ASP A 110 2.62 -15.14 -3.93
CA ASP A 110 3.58 -15.30 -5.01
C ASP A 110 4.98 -15.09 -4.40
N GLU A 111 5.56 -16.17 -3.89
CA GLU A 111 6.95 -16.22 -3.44
C GLU A 111 7.85 -16.17 -4.67
N GLY A 112 8.04 -14.96 -5.20
CA GLY A 112 9.08 -14.65 -6.15
C GLY A 112 10.46 -14.89 -5.53
N ALA A 113 10.94 -16.13 -5.69
CA ALA A 113 12.33 -16.58 -5.79
C ALA A 113 13.37 -15.80 -4.95
N HIS A 114 13.63 -16.30 -3.74
CA HIS A 114 14.98 -16.24 -3.18
C HIS A 114 15.87 -17.13 -4.06
N GLN A 115 16.58 -16.54 -5.02
CA GLN A 115 17.70 -17.23 -5.65
C GLN A 115 18.84 -17.24 -4.64
N ASP A 116 18.92 -18.34 -3.90
CA ASP A 116 20.15 -18.93 -3.41
C ASP A 116 21.19 -18.93 -4.54
N ASN A 117 22.03 -17.90 -4.60
CA ASN A 117 23.27 -18.00 -5.35
C ASN A 117 24.32 -18.59 -4.40
N GLU A 118 24.18 -19.89 -4.13
CA GLU A 118 25.24 -20.71 -3.56
C GLU A 118 26.35 -20.78 -4.61
N GLY A 119 27.30 -19.83 -4.51
CA GLY A 119 28.54 -19.89 -5.27
C GLY A 119 29.34 -21.11 -4.83
N GLU A 120 29.19 -22.20 -5.56
CA GLU A 120 29.96 -23.43 -5.43
C GLU A 120 31.46 -23.12 -5.60
N GLY A 121 32.12 -22.96 -4.45
CA GLY A 121 33.56 -22.94 -4.36
C GLY A 121 34.09 -24.36 -4.27
N GLN A 122 34.96 -24.70 -5.23
CA GLN A 122 36.08 -25.64 -5.12
C GLN A 122 35.73 -27.14 -5.16
N HIS A 123 35.97 -27.74 -6.33
CA HIS A 123 36.73 -28.99 -6.41
C HIS A 123 37.54 -29.01 -7.72
N ASN A 124 38.86 -29.12 -7.58
CA ASN A 124 39.61 -30.19 -8.24
C ASN A 124 40.87 -30.47 -7.41
N GLU A 125 40.89 -31.67 -6.86
CA GLU A 125 42.00 -32.32 -6.18
C GLU A 125 43.09 -32.73 -7.19
N GLY A 126 44.34 -32.76 -6.73
CA GLY A 126 45.24 -33.90 -7.00
C GLY A 126 46.22 -33.81 -8.17
N GLU A 127 47.45 -33.43 -7.85
CA GLU A 127 48.70 -34.16 -8.10
C GLU A 127 48.87 -35.01 -9.38
N LYS A 128 49.85 -34.60 -10.21
CA LYS A 128 51.09 -35.37 -10.43
C LYS A 128 52.23 -34.50 -10.96
#